data_AF-A0A9X7BT77-F1
#
_entry.id   AF-A0A9X7BT77-F1
#
_cell.length_a   1.000
_cell.length_b   1.000
_cell.length_c   1.000
_cell.angle_alpha   90.00
_cell.angle_beta   90.00
_cell.angle_gamma   90.00
#
_symmetry.space_group_name_H-M   'P 1'
#
loop_
_entity.id
_entity.type
_entity.pdbx_description
1 polymer ?
#
loop_
_entity_poly.entity_id
_entity_poly.type
_entity_poly.pdbx_seq_one_letter_code
_entity_poly.pdbx_strand_id
1 'polypeptide(L)'
;MNRFVRYWYQLMIEHDTSFVHKRKLSLANKLVLTALMSALATMFQAAGNLIPGIGLLISPFSTLPIFFAIFYSIREGILSYILTILLLFIIEPSELIVFPFTTGLLGLALGVSFLKLKKRIWIVSFSATCLLIGIMIVLDVFRFPVLGPAVHTTMDIKIILLIFILSFLYCWIYAGFCRIMMNRLCKVLY
;
A
#
# COMPACT_ATOMS: atom_id res chain seq x y z
N MET A 1 8.41 30.91 6.01
CA MET A 1 8.20 29.68 5.19
C MET A 1 6.70 29.49 4.97
N ASN A 2 6.23 29.49 3.71
CA ASN A 2 4.79 29.43 3.39
C ASN A 2 4.11 28.19 3.98
N ARG A 3 2.85 28.31 4.40
CA ARG A 3 2.03 27.23 5.00
C ARG A 3 2.02 25.96 4.15
N PHE A 4 2.08 26.13 2.82
CA PHE A 4 2.19 25.06 1.84
C PHE A 4 3.52 24.28 1.92
N VAL A 5 4.65 24.98 1.98
CA VAL A 5 5.98 24.36 2.12
C VAL A 5 6.07 23.60 3.45
N ARG A 6 5.53 24.17 4.53
CA ARG A 6 5.50 23.52 5.85
C ARG A 6 4.70 22.21 5.86
N TYR A 7 3.62 22.12 5.08
CA TYR A 7 2.81 20.91 4.96
C TYR A 7 3.58 19.75 4.32
N TRP A 8 4.32 20.01 3.25
CA TRP A 8 5.10 18.99 2.54
C TRP A 8 6.36 18.55 3.30
N TYR A 9 6.93 19.45 4.10
CA TYR A 9 8.07 19.18 4.98
C TYR A 9 7.66 18.65 6.36
N GLN A 10 6.37 18.51 6.64
CA GLN A 10 5.88 17.99 7.91
C GLN A 10 6.33 16.55 8.11
N LEU A 11 6.78 16.25 9.33
CA LEU A 11 7.06 14.89 9.78
C LEU A 11 5.74 14.11 9.80
N MET A 12 5.73 12.94 9.17
CA MET A 12 4.53 12.10 9.15
C MET A 12 4.27 11.38 10.47
N ILE A 13 5.32 11.17 11.27
CA ILE A 13 5.22 10.56 12.59
C ILE A 13 5.85 11.53 13.58
N GLU A 14 5.06 11.91 14.58
CA GLU A 14 5.41 12.92 15.60
C GLU A 14 6.20 12.29 16.76
N HIS A 15 5.99 11.00 17.02
CA HIS A 15 6.70 10.20 18.02
C HIS A 15 7.73 9.25 17.40
N ASP A 16 8.79 8.93 18.16
CA ASP A 16 9.85 8.03 17.72
C ASP A 16 9.29 6.60 17.50
N THR A 17 9.25 6.16 16.23
CA THR A 17 8.75 4.83 15.83
C THR A 17 9.55 3.67 16.42
N SER A 18 10.72 3.97 16.97
CA SER A 18 11.56 3.00 17.66
C SER A 18 10.85 2.30 18.82
N PHE A 19 9.81 2.88 19.42
CA PHE A 19 9.05 2.25 20.51
C PHE A 19 8.14 1.10 20.05
N VAL A 20 7.42 1.24 18.94
CA VAL A 20 6.53 0.17 18.45
C VAL A 20 7.36 -1.02 17.95
N HIS A 21 8.47 -0.75 17.28
CA HIS A 21 9.38 -1.80 16.79
C HIS A 21 10.16 -2.49 17.91
N LYS A 22 10.42 -1.80 19.04
CA LYS A 22 11.08 -2.37 20.23
C LYS A 22 10.15 -3.16 21.14
N ARG A 23 8.83 -3.14 20.91
CA ARG A 23 7.90 -3.94 21.72
C ARG A 23 8.18 -5.42 21.45
N LYS A 24 8.78 -6.11 22.42
CA LYS A 24 9.02 -7.56 22.37
C LYS A 24 7.68 -8.29 22.41
N LEU A 25 7.05 -8.50 21.25
CA LEU A 25 6.00 -9.50 21.12
C LEU A 25 6.62 -10.91 21.14
N SER A 26 5.90 -11.84 21.75
CA SER A 26 6.19 -13.27 21.61
C SER A 26 6.14 -13.66 20.13
N LEU A 27 6.87 -14.71 19.78
CA LEU A 27 6.87 -15.25 18.41
C LEU A 27 5.45 -15.64 17.96
N ALA A 28 4.66 -16.24 18.86
CA ALA A 28 3.26 -16.58 18.61
C ALA A 28 2.43 -15.35 18.21
N ASN A 29 2.56 -14.24 18.95
CA ASN A 29 1.79 -13.03 18.64
C ASN A 29 2.20 -12.39 17.31
N LYS A 30 3.48 -12.48 16.94
CA LYS A 30 3.95 -12.01 15.62
C LYS A 30 3.32 -12.81 14.49
N LEU A 31 3.33 -14.15 14.61
CA LEU A 31 2.72 -15.04 13.64
C LEU A 31 1.21 -14.79 13.51
N VAL A 32 0.50 -14.64 14.63
CA VAL A 32 -0.94 -14.34 14.63
C VAL A 32 -1.22 -13.00 13.96
N LEU A 33 -0.43 -11.96 14.25
CA LEU A 33 -0.60 -10.65 13.60
C LEU A 33 -0.34 -10.73 12.09
N THR A 34 0.73 -11.42 11.68
CA THR A 34 1.07 -11.61 10.26
C THR A 34 -0.04 -12.36 9.52
N ALA A 35 -0.54 -13.46 10.10
CA ALA A 35 -1.64 -14.23 9.53
C ALA A 35 -2.93 -13.40 9.45
N LEU A 36 -3.27 -12.65 10.49
CA LEU A 36 -4.46 -11.80 10.53
C LEU A 36 -4.39 -10.67 9.48
N MET A 37 -3.26 -9.97 9.39
CA MET A 37 -3.07 -8.92 8.39
C MET A 37 -3.11 -9.47 6.97
N SER A 38 -2.53 -10.65 6.74
CA SER A 38 -2.58 -11.30 5.44
C SER A 38 -3.99 -11.76 5.06
N ALA A 39 -4.74 -12.32 6.01
CA ALA A 39 -6.13 -12.71 5.78
C ALA A 39 -7.00 -11.49 5.42
N LEU A 40 -6.86 -10.39 6.16
CA LEU A 40 -7.57 -9.13 5.85
C LEU A 40 -7.18 -8.56 4.49
N ALA A 41 -5.88 -8.55 4.15
CA ALA A 41 -5.41 -8.10 2.84
C ALA A 41 -6.00 -8.95 1.71
N THR A 42 -6.03 -10.28 1.90
CA THR A 42 -6.62 -11.22 0.95
C THR A 42 -8.11 -10.98 0.77
N MET A 43 -8.86 -10.83 1.86
CA MET A 43 -10.31 -10.57 1.81
C MET A 43 -10.64 -9.27 1.08
N PHE A 44 -9.91 -8.19 1.39
CA PHE A 44 -10.14 -6.91 0.71
C PHE A 44 -9.77 -7.00 -0.76
N GLN A 45 -8.63 -7.59 -1.09
CA GLN A 45 -8.21 -7.72 -2.48
C GLN A 45 -9.18 -8.57 -3.29
N ALA A 46 -9.56 -9.74 -2.77
CA ALA A 46 -10.49 -10.65 -3.45
C ALA A 46 -11.90 -10.06 -3.59
N ALA A 47 -12.28 -9.09 -2.74
CA ALA A 47 -13.54 -8.38 -2.93
C ALA A 47 -13.60 -7.70 -4.30
N GLY A 48 -12.46 -7.28 -4.87
CA GLY A 48 -12.31 -6.62 -6.17
C GLY A 48 -13.11 -7.27 -7.30
N ASN A 49 -13.01 -8.59 -7.40
CA ASN A 49 -13.65 -9.37 -8.45
C ASN A 49 -14.88 -10.15 -7.95
N LEU A 50 -14.87 -10.60 -6.69
CA LEU A 50 -16.01 -11.34 -6.11
C LEU A 50 -17.27 -10.49 -5.99
N ILE A 51 -17.14 -9.18 -5.81
CA ILE A 51 -18.27 -8.23 -5.71
C ILE A 51 -18.12 -7.18 -6.81
N PRO A 52 -18.64 -7.42 -8.03
CA PRO A 52 -18.49 -6.48 -9.13
C PRO A 52 -19.03 -5.09 -8.77
N GLY A 53 -18.29 -4.05 -9.16
CA GLY A 53 -18.60 -2.65 -8.84
C GLY A 53 -18.10 -2.23 -7.44
N ILE A 54 -18.80 -2.64 -6.38
CA ILE A 54 -18.47 -2.21 -5.00
C ILE A 54 -17.12 -2.76 -4.55
N GLY A 55 -16.81 -3.99 -4.92
CA GLY A 55 -15.55 -4.67 -4.62
C GLY A 55 -14.32 -3.93 -5.13
N LEU A 56 -14.41 -3.29 -6.30
CA LEU A 56 -13.32 -2.46 -6.85
C LEU A 56 -13.00 -1.25 -5.99
N LEU A 57 -13.97 -0.75 -5.22
CA LEU A 57 -13.76 0.31 -4.24
C LEU A 57 -13.17 -0.22 -2.91
N ILE A 58 -13.38 -1.51 -2.63
CA ILE A 58 -12.90 -2.19 -1.41
C ILE A 58 -11.46 -2.72 -1.59
N SER A 59 -11.11 -3.24 -2.77
CA SER A 59 -9.79 -3.77 -3.09
C SER A 59 -8.62 -2.85 -2.71
N PRO A 60 -8.68 -1.53 -2.93
CA PRO A 60 -7.63 -0.61 -2.51
C PRO A 60 -7.32 -0.65 -1.01
N PHE A 61 -8.27 -1.03 -0.15
CA PHE A 61 -8.08 -1.14 1.29
C PHE A 61 -7.15 -2.30 1.69
N SER A 62 -6.83 -3.23 0.78
CA SER A 62 -5.82 -4.28 1.01
C SER A 62 -4.41 -3.71 1.27
N THR A 63 -4.15 -2.47 0.86
CA THR A 63 -2.93 -1.71 1.18
C THR A 63 -2.76 -1.49 2.69
N LEU A 64 -3.86 -1.31 3.45
CA LEU A 64 -3.80 -0.93 4.86
C LEU A 64 -3.29 -2.08 5.76
N PRO A 65 -3.80 -3.33 5.67
CA PRO A 65 -3.25 -4.43 6.44
C PRO A 65 -1.74 -4.66 6.19
N ILE A 66 -1.29 -4.52 4.93
CA ILE A 66 0.14 -4.66 4.58
C ILE A 66 0.95 -3.51 5.18
N PHE A 67 0.47 -2.27 5.04
CA PHE A 67 1.08 -1.09 5.66
C PHE A 67 1.24 -1.29 7.18
N PHE A 68 0.20 -1.77 7.86
CA PHE A 68 0.22 -2.02 9.29
C PHE A 68 1.20 -3.11 9.70
N ALA A 69 1.24 -4.21 8.96
CA ALA A 69 2.17 -5.30 9.24
C ALA A 69 3.62 -4.81 9.18
N ILE A 70 3.96 -3.97 8.19
CA ILE A 70 5.30 -3.38 8.05
C ILE A 70 5.60 -2.38 9.15
N PHE A 71 4.64 -1.53 9.48
CA PHE A 71 4.77 -0.55 10.54
C PHE A 71 5.13 -1.23 11.87
N TYR A 72 4.48 -2.36 12.15
CA TYR A 72 4.79 -3.17 13.30
C TYR A 72 6.19 -3.82 13.20
N SER A 73 6.44 -4.54 12.11
CA SER A 73 7.77 -5.06 11.80
C SER A 73 7.95 -5.26 10.30
N ILE A 74 9.04 -4.73 9.74
CA ILE A 74 9.37 -4.88 8.31
C ILE A 74 9.39 -6.36 7.90
N ARG A 75 9.97 -7.23 8.74
CA ARG A 75 10.05 -8.67 8.45
C ARG A 75 8.66 -9.31 8.38
N GLU A 76 7.82 -9.04 9.37
CA GLU A 76 6.45 -9.56 9.42
C GLU A 76 5.58 -8.98 8.31
N GLY A 77 5.80 -7.72 7.93
CA GLY A 77 5.16 -7.08 6.79
C GLY A 77 5.47 -7.75 5.45
N ILE A 78 6.74 -8.10 5.21
CA ILE A 78 7.14 -8.85 4.02
C ILE A 78 6.53 -10.26 4.04
N LEU A 79 6.52 -10.92 5.19
CA LEU A 79 5.87 -12.24 5.34
C LEU A 79 4.36 -12.16 5.07
N SER A 80 3.68 -11.14 5.60
CA SER A 80 2.25 -10.90 5.36
C SER A 80 1.96 -10.67 3.88
N TYR A 81 2.82 -9.92 3.19
CA TYR A 81 2.71 -9.70 1.76
C TYR A 81 2.85 -11.00 0.95
N ILE A 82 3.88 -11.82 1.24
CA ILE A 82 4.09 -13.12 0.59
C ILE A 82 2.91 -14.06 0.87
N LEU A 83 2.46 -14.13 2.12
CA LEU A 83 1.33 -14.98 2.51
C LEU A 83 0.04 -14.56 1.80
N THR A 84 -0.17 -13.26 1.60
CA THR A 84 -1.35 -12.74 0.87
C THR A 84 -1.33 -13.18 -0.58
N ILE A 85 -0.16 -13.14 -1.23
CA ILE A 85 0.01 -13.66 -2.59
C ILE A 85 -0.34 -15.15 -2.66
N LEU A 86 0.13 -15.94 -1.69
CA LEU A 86 -0.18 -17.37 -1.64
C LEU A 86 -1.68 -17.64 -1.41
N LEU A 87 -2.34 -16.86 -0.55
CA LEU A 87 -3.77 -17.00 -0.32
C LEU A 87 -4.59 -16.57 -1.54
N LEU A 88 -4.21 -15.47 -2.21
CA LEU A 88 -4.83 -15.04 -3.46
C LEU A 88 -4.63 -16.07 -4.57
N PHE A 89 -3.46 -16.72 -4.65
CA PHE A 89 -3.24 -17.81 -5.61
C PHE A 89 -4.27 -18.94 -5.46
N ILE A 90 -4.68 -19.24 -4.22
CA ILE A 90 -5.65 -20.31 -3.92
C ILE A 90 -7.09 -19.84 -4.15
N ILE A 91 -7.44 -18.64 -3.68
CA ILE A 91 -8.82 -18.15 -3.64
C ILE A 91 -9.21 -17.48 -4.96
N GLU A 92 -8.33 -16.62 -5.47
CA GLU A 92 -8.64 -15.75 -6.60
C GLU A 92 -7.42 -15.42 -7.47
N PRO A 93 -7.03 -16.33 -8.38
CA PRO A 93 -5.81 -16.19 -9.17
C PRO A 93 -5.83 -15.00 -10.14
N SER A 94 -7.00 -14.44 -10.44
CA SER A 94 -7.17 -13.20 -11.22
C SER A 94 -6.46 -12.00 -10.60
N GLU A 95 -6.50 -11.89 -9.27
CA GLU A 95 -5.90 -10.76 -8.53
C GLU A 95 -4.41 -10.97 -8.24
N LEU A 96 -3.86 -12.13 -8.61
CA LEU A 96 -2.46 -12.48 -8.37
C LEU A 96 -1.49 -11.57 -9.11
N ILE A 97 -1.89 -10.97 -10.23
CA ILE A 97 -1.07 -10.00 -10.97
C ILE A 97 -1.30 -8.60 -10.40
N VAL A 98 -2.53 -8.25 -10.08
CA VAL A 98 -2.87 -6.89 -9.63
C VAL A 98 -2.27 -6.61 -8.26
N PHE A 99 -2.46 -7.50 -7.28
CA PHE A 99 -2.01 -7.27 -5.90
C PHE A 99 -0.50 -7.02 -5.75
N PRO A 100 0.40 -7.91 -6.20
CA PRO A 100 1.83 -7.75 -5.93
C PRO A 100 2.46 -6.58 -6.67
N PHE A 101 1.83 -6.08 -7.74
CA PHE A 101 2.38 -4.96 -8.50
C PHE A 101 1.67 -3.64 -8.18
N THR A 102 0.47 -3.64 -7.59
CA THR A 102 -0.27 -2.40 -7.32
C THR A 102 -0.53 -2.20 -5.82
N THR A 103 -1.63 -2.73 -5.30
CA THR A 103 -2.11 -2.50 -3.93
C THR A 103 -1.15 -3.04 -2.87
N GLY A 104 -0.66 -4.27 -3.03
CA GLY A 104 0.32 -4.85 -2.12
C GLY A 104 1.67 -4.11 -2.17
N LEU A 105 2.15 -3.78 -3.38
CA LEU A 105 3.39 -3.03 -3.57
C LEU A 105 3.32 -1.63 -2.94
N LEU A 106 2.18 -0.95 -3.09
CA LEU A 106 1.97 0.35 -2.48
C LEU A 106 1.93 0.26 -0.95
N GLY A 107 1.26 -0.75 -0.39
CA GLY A 107 1.29 -1.01 1.06
C GLY A 107 2.72 -1.20 1.57
N LEU A 108 3.54 -1.93 0.79
CA LEU A 108 4.99 -2.08 1.04
C LEU A 108 5.74 -0.75 0.99
N ALA A 109 5.60 -0.02 -0.11
CA ALA A 109 6.30 1.23 -0.34
C ALA A 109 5.94 2.29 0.70
N LEU A 110 4.65 2.44 1.03
CA LEU A 110 4.17 3.35 2.08
C LEU A 110 4.71 2.93 3.44
N GLY A 111 4.58 1.65 3.83
CA GLY A 111 5.02 1.17 5.14
C GLY A 111 6.51 1.42 5.38
N VAL A 112 7.35 1.02 4.41
CA VAL A 112 8.81 1.22 4.49
C VAL A 112 9.17 2.70 4.45
N SER A 113 8.50 3.48 3.61
CA SER A 113 8.73 4.92 3.51
C SER A 113 8.37 5.63 4.81
N PHE A 114 7.26 5.29 5.46
CA PHE A 114 6.89 5.88 6.74
C PHE A 114 7.94 5.62 7.83
N LEU A 115 8.59 4.45 7.80
CA LEU A 115 9.61 4.09 8.79
C LEU A 115 10.97 4.75 8.49
N LYS A 116 11.37 4.85 7.22
CA LYS A 116 12.69 5.36 6.82
C LYS A 116 12.70 6.84 6.46
N LEU A 117 11.66 7.32 5.78
CA LEU A 117 11.54 8.65 5.22
C LEU A 117 10.65 9.49 6.13
N LYS A 118 11.26 10.42 6.87
CA LYS A 118 10.54 11.17 7.90
C LYS A 118 9.54 12.20 7.34
N LYS A 119 9.81 12.75 6.15
CA LYS A 119 9.02 13.86 5.56
C LYS A 119 7.98 13.35 4.56
N ARG A 120 6.81 14.00 4.56
CA ARG A 120 5.69 13.68 3.67
C ARG A 120 6.05 13.64 2.19
N ILE A 121 6.78 14.62 1.68
CA ILE A 121 7.09 14.68 0.24
C ILE A 121 7.86 13.44 -0.22
N TRP A 122 8.82 12.96 0.57
CA TRP A 122 9.62 11.79 0.25
C TRP A 122 8.79 10.50 0.27
N ILE A 123 7.89 10.37 1.24
CA ILE A 123 6.98 9.22 1.33
C ILE A 123 6.07 9.15 0.11
N VAL A 124 5.42 10.26 -0.24
CA VAL A 124 4.47 10.30 -1.37
C VAL A 124 5.20 10.07 -2.68
N SER A 125 6.33 10.73 -2.92
CA SER A 125 7.08 10.57 -4.16
C SER A 125 7.60 9.15 -4.34
N PHE A 126 8.21 8.54 -3.31
CA PHE A 126 8.71 7.16 -3.40
C PHE A 126 7.58 6.17 -3.68
N SER A 127 6.46 6.32 -2.95
CA SER A 127 5.30 5.43 -3.11
C SER A 127 4.64 5.59 -4.49
N ALA A 128 4.55 6.83 -5.00
CA ALA A 128 4.00 7.12 -6.31
C ALA A 128 4.88 6.56 -7.45
N THR A 129 6.21 6.67 -7.34
CA THR A 129 7.13 6.06 -8.32
C THR A 129 7.03 4.54 -8.30
N CYS A 130 6.94 3.94 -7.10
CA CYS A 130 6.79 2.49 -6.96
C CYS A 130 5.47 1.99 -7.57
N LEU A 131 4.37 2.70 -7.31
CA LEU A 131 3.06 2.40 -7.89
C LEU A 131 3.05 2.58 -9.41
N LEU A 132 3.69 3.64 -9.93
CA LEU A 132 3.82 3.85 -11.37
C LEU A 132 4.53 2.67 -12.03
N ILE A 133 5.70 2.27 -11.50
CA ILE A 133 6.47 1.14 -12.03
C ILE A 133 5.63 -0.14 -11.99
N GLY A 134 4.90 -0.36 -10.90
CA GLY A 134 4.00 -1.48 -10.74
C GLY A 134 2.90 -1.53 -11.81
N ILE A 135 2.19 -0.41 -12.01
CA ILE A 135 1.14 -0.30 -13.04
C ILE A 135 1.72 -0.50 -14.45
N MET A 136 2.90 0.07 -14.73
CA MET A 136 3.57 -0.11 -16.03
C MET A 136 3.91 -1.58 -16.29
N ILE A 137 4.41 -2.31 -15.29
CA ILE A 137 4.68 -3.75 -15.42
C ILE A 137 3.39 -4.51 -15.75
N VAL A 138 2.28 -4.21 -15.06
CA VAL A 138 1.00 -4.90 -15.28
C VAL A 138 0.45 -4.62 -16.68
N LEU A 139 0.53 -3.37 -17.15
CA LEU A 139 0.01 -2.96 -18.45
C LEU A 139 0.89 -3.42 -19.63
N ASP A 140 2.22 -3.32 -19.53
CA ASP A 140 3.12 -3.63 -20.65
C ASP A 140 3.54 -5.10 -20.71
N VAL A 141 3.88 -5.70 -19.56
CA VAL A 141 4.43 -7.06 -19.51
C VAL A 141 3.29 -8.08 -19.51
N PHE A 142 2.33 -7.91 -18.60
CA PHE A 142 1.22 -8.84 -18.44
C PHE A 142 0.05 -8.55 -19.40
N ARG A 143 0.03 -7.37 -20.04
CA ARG A 143 -1.04 -6.91 -20.93
C ARG A 143 -2.44 -7.06 -20.31
N PHE A 144 -2.51 -6.99 -18.99
CA PHE A 144 -3.75 -7.16 -18.27
C PHE A 144 -4.47 -5.81 -18.28
N PRO A 145 -5.67 -5.69 -18.89
CA PRO A 145 -6.34 -4.41 -19.06
C PRO A 145 -7.01 -3.97 -17.75
N VAL A 146 -6.19 -3.55 -16.78
CA VAL A 146 -6.67 -3.03 -15.47
C VAL A 146 -7.54 -1.78 -15.65
N LEU A 147 -7.30 -1.01 -16.72
CA LEU A 147 -7.97 0.26 -17.02
C LEU A 147 -9.17 0.10 -17.98
N GLY A 148 -9.58 -1.14 -18.27
CA GLY A 148 -10.67 -1.46 -19.19
C GLY A 148 -10.28 -1.41 -20.68
N PRO A 149 -11.15 -1.91 -21.57
CA PRO A 149 -10.86 -2.13 -23.00
C PRO A 149 -10.69 -0.83 -23.82
N ALA A 150 -10.97 0.34 -23.24
CA ALA A 150 -10.91 1.63 -23.94
C ALA A 150 -9.48 2.21 -24.07
N VAL A 151 -8.52 1.69 -23.32
CA VAL A 151 -7.11 2.09 -23.43
C VAL A 151 -6.44 1.17 -24.44
N HIS A 152 -6.57 1.51 -25.73
CA HIS A 152 -5.84 0.82 -26.77
C HIS A 152 -4.33 0.89 -26.48
N THR A 153 -3.66 -0.25 -26.65
CA THR A 153 -2.30 -0.66 -26.23
C THR A 153 -1.12 0.20 -26.72
N THR A 154 -1.34 1.43 -27.17
CA THR A 154 -0.27 2.37 -27.49
C THR A 154 0.02 3.22 -26.25
N MET A 155 1.12 2.89 -25.57
CA MET A 155 1.68 3.69 -24.46
C MET A 155 2.12 5.07 -24.96
N ASP A 156 1.19 6.01 -25.08
CA ASP A 156 1.49 7.41 -25.31
C ASP A 156 2.06 8.03 -24.02
N ILE A 157 3.03 8.93 -24.16
CA ILE A 157 3.60 9.75 -23.07
C ILE A 157 2.48 10.44 -22.28
N LYS A 158 1.39 10.82 -22.94
CA LYS A 158 0.21 11.41 -22.28
C LYS A 158 -0.46 10.46 -21.28
N ILE A 159 -0.56 9.18 -21.60
CA ILE A 159 -1.18 8.16 -20.73
C ILE A 159 -0.28 7.90 -19.52
N ILE A 160 1.04 7.77 -19.75
CA ILE A 160 2.03 7.58 -18.68
C ILE A 160 1.98 8.77 -17.71
N LEU A 161 1.95 10.00 -18.24
CA LEU A 161 1.87 11.20 -17.41
C LEU A 161 0.56 11.25 -16.61
N LEU A 162 -0.56 10.88 -17.22
CA LEU A 162 -1.86 10.80 -16.54
C LEU A 162 -1.84 9.78 -15.40
N ILE A 163 -1.32 8.58 -15.64
CA ILE A 163 -1.17 7.52 -14.63
C ILE A 163 -0.28 8.01 -13.49
N PHE A 164 0.80 8.71 -13.79
CA PHE A 164 1.69 9.26 -12.77
C PHE A 164 0.99 10.31 -11.90
N ILE A 165 0.27 11.26 -12.51
CA ILE A 165 -0.48 12.30 -11.77
C ILE A 165 -1.52 11.63 -10.86
N LEU A 166 -2.26 10.64 -11.37
CA LEU A 166 -3.29 9.94 -10.60
C LEU A 166 -2.66 9.11 -9.47
N SER A 167 -1.53 8.43 -9.73
CA SER A 167 -0.77 7.68 -8.74
C SER A 167 -0.25 8.59 -7.62
N PHE A 168 0.22 9.78 -7.98
CA PHE A 168 0.69 10.78 -7.02
C PHE A 168 -0.47 11.28 -6.13
N LEU A 169 -1.62 11.61 -6.73
CA LEU A 169 -2.82 12.02 -6.01
C LEU A 169 -3.29 10.91 -5.06
N TYR A 170 -3.33 9.68 -5.55
CA TYR A 170 -3.74 8.50 -4.79
C TYR A 170 -2.81 8.25 -3.60
N CYS A 171 -1.49 8.27 -3.80
CA CYS A 171 -0.51 8.13 -2.72
C CYS A 171 -0.59 9.28 -1.72
N TRP A 172 -0.90 10.50 -2.17
CA TRP A 172 -1.04 11.65 -1.29
C TRP A 172 -2.23 11.52 -0.33
N ILE A 173 -3.36 11.01 -0.83
CA ILE A 173 -4.57 10.71 -0.04
C ILE A 173 -4.25 9.58 0.94
N TYR A 174 -3.68 8.46 0.46
CA TYR A 174 -3.36 7.30 1.28
C TYR A 174 -2.36 7.61 2.39
N ALA A 175 -1.32 8.36 2.09
CA ALA A 175 -0.35 8.76 3.10
C ALA A 175 -0.98 9.72 4.14
N GLY A 176 -1.95 10.55 3.74
CA GLY A 176 -2.76 11.33 4.67
C GLY A 176 -3.60 10.45 5.60
N PHE A 177 -4.28 9.46 5.03
CA PHE A 177 -5.10 8.50 5.78
C PHE A 177 -4.27 7.67 6.76
N CYS A 178 -3.15 7.10 6.30
CA CYS A 178 -2.22 6.33 7.12
C CYS A 178 -1.69 7.15 8.30
N ARG A 179 -1.36 8.44 8.08
CA ARG A 179 -0.94 9.33 9.17
C ARG A 179 -2.01 9.50 10.24
N ILE A 180 -3.26 9.77 9.85
CA ILE A 180 -4.36 9.95 10.82
C ILE A 180 -4.55 8.69 11.65
N MET A 181 -4.56 7.54 10.97
CA MET A 181 -4.72 6.23 11.56
C MET A 181 -3.58 5.92 12.54
N MET A 182 -2.34 6.21 12.14
CA MET A 182 -1.16 6.02 12.98
C MET A 182 -1.16 6.90 14.22
N ASN A 183 -1.52 8.17 14.09
CA ASN A 183 -1.60 9.08 15.24
C ASN A 183 -2.65 8.61 16.26
N ARG A 184 -3.76 8.03 15.80
CA ARG A 184 -4.77 7.43 16.70
C ARG A 184 -4.24 6.19 17.40
N LEU A 185 -3.57 5.29 16.68
CA LEU A 185 -2.97 4.09 17.26
C LEU A 185 -1.91 4.40 18.31
N CYS A 186 -1.01 5.36 18.02
CA CYS A 186 -0.02 5.80 19.00
C CYS A 186 -0.66 6.39 20.25
N LYS A 187 -1.77 7.14 20.13
CA LYS A 187 -2.51 7.70 21.27
C LYS A 187 -3.25 6.65 22.11
N VAL A 188 -3.61 5.50 21.53
CA VAL A 188 -4.26 4.41 22.30
C VAL A 188 -3.21 3.53 22.99
N LEU A 189 -2.03 3.41 22.39
CA LEU A 189 -0.92 2.62 22.93
C LEU A 189 -0.10 3.35 23.99
N TYR A 190 -0.29 4.68 24.15
CA TYR A 190 0.41 5.57 25.07
C TYR A 190 -0.59 6.27 25.99
#